data_AF-A0A1I3P166-F1
#
_entry.id   AF-A0A1I3P166-F1
#
_cell.length_a   1.000
_cell.length_b   1.000
_cell.length_c   1.000
_cell.angle_alpha   90.00
_cell.angle_beta   90.00
_cell.angle_gamma   90.00
#
_symmetry.space_group_name_H-M   'P 1'
#
loop_
_entity.id
_entity.type
_entity.pdbx_description
1 polymer ?
#
loop_
_entity_poly.entity_id
_entity_poly.type
_entity_poly.pdbx_seq_one_letter_code
_entity_poly.pdbx_strand_id
1 'polypeptide(L)'
;MKLIINSLLLILLSSCCETKKEKNNLIISKNNFSVSGFDKKLDSLKNNNSKIGLETVSEINYNENYLNGALHFLIIDENNAYYVITPKKSFVFIYGNENKFSKKDSLNYIEKSKEIINNITQIKTSEITQILKQNRHAILNTENRIPLNISFALKNDSLRGSQMHDIISYMENNGMKSYTIRRMNQYETKKTE
;
A
#
# COMPACT_ATOMS: atom_id res chain seq x y z
N MET A 1 33.65 -28.29 -51.10
CA MET A 1 33.38 -28.16 -49.64
C MET A 1 32.69 -26.83 -49.37
N LYS A 2 31.35 -26.81 -49.44
CA LYS A 2 30.51 -25.65 -49.11
C LYS A 2 29.25 -26.21 -48.48
N LEU A 3 29.28 -26.57 -47.19
CA LEU A 3 28.10 -27.14 -46.51
C LEU A 3 28.21 -27.20 -44.97
N ILE A 4 28.89 -26.26 -44.32
CA ILE A 4 29.00 -26.27 -42.83
C ILE A 4 28.87 -24.86 -42.22
N ILE A 5 28.07 -23.95 -42.81
CA ILE A 5 27.85 -22.61 -42.20
C ILE A 5 26.37 -22.34 -41.88
N ASN A 6 25.42 -23.13 -42.39
CA ASN A 6 23.98 -22.86 -42.16
C ASN A 6 23.36 -23.60 -40.96
N SER A 7 24.07 -24.50 -40.29
CA SER A 7 23.53 -25.23 -39.13
C SER A 7 23.86 -24.60 -37.77
N LEU A 8 24.83 -23.68 -37.69
CA LEU A 8 25.20 -23.04 -36.43
C LEU A 8 24.32 -21.82 -36.07
N LEU A 9 23.63 -21.23 -37.06
CA LEU A 9 22.81 -20.04 -36.84
C LEU A 9 21.41 -20.35 -36.28
N LEU A 10 20.93 -21.60 -36.41
CA LEU A 10 19.62 -22.01 -35.89
C LEU A 10 19.60 -22.35 -34.39
N ILE A 11 20.77 -22.55 -33.77
CA ILE A 11 20.87 -22.89 -32.34
C ILE A 11 20.85 -21.62 -31.45
N LEU A 12 21.08 -20.43 -32.03
CA LEU A 12 21.09 -19.16 -31.30
C LEU A 12 19.70 -18.49 -31.17
N LEU A 13 18.66 -19.03 -31.81
CA LEU A 13 17.30 -18.48 -31.73
C LEU A 13 16.36 -19.25 -30.79
N SER A 14 16.80 -20.37 -30.22
CA SER A 14 16.02 -21.18 -29.27
C SER A 14 16.36 -20.93 -27.81
N SER A 15 17.26 -19.99 -27.50
CA SER A 15 17.56 -19.57 -26.12
C SER A 15 16.77 -18.33 -25.67
N CYS A 16 15.59 -18.09 -26.27
CA CYS A 16 14.57 -17.32 -25.56
C CYS A 16 13.95 -18.26 -24.52
N CYS A 17 14.70 -18.50 -23.44
CA CYS A 17 14.05 -18.84 -22.18
C CYS A 17 13.03 -17.73 -21.97
N GLU A 18 11.75 -18.03 -22.16
CA GLU A 18 10.72 -17.33 -21.43
C GLU A 18 11.16 -17.39 -19.98
N THR A 19 11.74 -16.29 -19.50
CA THR A 19 11.82 -16.01 -18.09
C THR A 19 10.40 -16.22 -17.62
N LYS A 20 10.16 -17.34 -16.91
CA LYS A 20 8.94 -17.54 -16.14
C LYS A 20 8.76 -16.22 -15.43
N LYS A 21 7.82 -15.39 -15.90
CA LYS A 21 7.42 -14.19 -15.17
C LYS A 21 7.15 -14.73 -13.79
N GLU A 22 7.97 -14.35 -12.82
CA GLU A 22 7.71 -14.68 -11.43
C GLU A 22 6.24 -14.37 -11.24
N LYS A 23 5.46 -15.43 -11.00
CA LYS A 23 4.03 -15.32 -10.71
C LYS A 23 3.97 -14.18 -9.69
N ASN A 24 3.31 -13.06 -10.01
CA ASN A 24 3.19 -11.91 -9.12
C ASN A 24 2.79 -12.48 -7.76
N ASN A 25 3.78 -12.69 -6.88
CA ASN A 25 3.58 -13.37 -5.62
C ASN A 25 3.14 -12.26 -4.69
N LEU A 26 1.90 -11.81 -4.92
CA LEU A 26 1.25 -10.81 -4.11
C LEU A 26 1.49 -11.17 -2.65
N ILE A 27 1.86 -10.17 -1.87
CA ILE A 27 2.18 -10.38 -0.46
C ILE A 27 0.92 -10.93 0.25
N ILE A 28 -0.26 -10.65 -0.29
CA ILE A 28 -1.58 -10.93 0.25
C ILE A 28 -2.12 -12.31 -0.13
N SER A 29 -2.65 -13.01 0.87
CA SER A 29 -3.38 -14.27 0.75
C SER A 29 -4.74 -14.08 0.07
N LYS A 30 -5.13 -15.06 -0.76
CA LYS A 30 -6.32 -14.95 -1.61
C LYS A 30 -7.66 -14.93 -0.87
N ASN A 31 -7.83 -15.71 0.20
CA ASN A 31 -9.17 -15.97 0.78
C ASN A 31 -9.33 -15.49 2.23
N ASN A 32 -8.24 -15.06 2.85
CA ASN A 32 -8.23 -14.60 4.23
C ASN A 32 -7.02 -13.71 4.44
N PHE A 33 -7.24 -12.41 4.39
CA PHE A 33 -6.21 -11.43 4.66
C PHE A 33 -6.09 -11.21 6.18
N SER A 34 -4.87 -11.01 6.67
CA SER A 34 -4.66 -10.44 8.00
C SER A 34 -3.60 -9.34 7.98
N VAL A 35 -3.84 -8.26 8.72
CA VAL A 35 -2.88 -7.15 8.87
C VAL A 35 -1.61 -7.67 9.52
N SER A 36 -1.72 -8.38 10.64
CA SER A 36 -0.57 -8.97 11.34
C SER A 36 0.25 -9.95 10.47
N GLY A 37 -0.40 -10.69 9.57
CA GLY A 37 0.26 -11.61 8.65
C GLY A 37 0.97 -10.87 7.51
N PHE A 38 0.35 -9.79 7.02
CA PHE A 38 0.94 -8.90 6.03
C PHE A 38 2.20 -8.22 6.58
N ASP A 39 2.14 -7.66 7.79
CA ASP A 39 3.27 -6.98 8.43
C ASP A 39 4.46 -7.93 8.64
N LYS A 40 4.21 -9.13 9.17
CA LYS A 40 5.25 -10.16 9.33
C LYS A 40 5.94 -10.53 8.01
N LYS A 41 5.19 -10.54 6.90
CA LYS A 41 5.74 -10.84 5.58
C LYS A 41 6.52 -9.66 5.01
N LEU A 42 6.11 -8.43 5.29
CA LEU A 42 6.87 -7.24 4.92
C LEU A 42 8.20 -7.17 5.68
N ASP A 43 8.19 -7.47 6.98
CA ASP A 43 9.39 -7.47 7.82
C ASP A 43 10.39 -8.55 7.40
N SER A 44 9.92 -9.76 7.04
CA SER A 44 10.81 -10.80 6.54
C SER A 44 11.48 -10.43 5.22
N LEU A 45 10.77 -9.74 4.32
CA LEU A 45 11.33 -9.22 3.07
C LEU A 45 12.38 -8.12 3.31
N LYS A 46 12.16 -7.23 4.29
CA LYS A 46 13.14 -6.21 4.68
C LYS A 46 14.42 -6.87 5.22
N ASN A 47 14.27 -7.84 6.13
CA ASN A 47 15.39 -8.53 6.77
C ASN A 47 16.23 -9.37 5.80
N ASN A 48 15.63 -9.87 4.72
CA ASN A 48 16.38 -10.60 3.68
C ASN A 48 17.22 -9.67 2.78
N ASN A 49 16.86 -8.39 2.69
CA ASN A 49 17.52 -7.41 1.82
C ASN A 49 18.54 -6.53 2.57
N SER A 50 18.59 -6.58 3.90
CA SER A 50 19.56 -5.84 4.71
C SER A 50 20.89 -6.61 4.85
N LYS A 51 21.84 -6.33 3.95
CA LYS A 51 23.26 -6.43 4.32
C LYS A 51 23.55 -5.35 5.36
N ILE A 52 23.91 -5.78 6.58
CA ILE A 52 24.52 -5.07 7.71
C ILE A 52 24.65 -3.54 7.51
N GLY A 53 23.93 -2.75 8.31
CA GLY A 53 24.15 -1.30 8.41
C GLY A 53 23.21 -0.60 9.40
N LEU A 54 23.74 -0.34 10.60
CA LEU A 54 23.27 0.55 11.66
C LEU A 54 21.77 0.56 12.02
N GLU A 55 21.46 0.03 13.21
CA GLU A 55 20.36 0.52 14.04
C GLU A 55 20.59 2.01 14.36
N THR A 56 19.92 2.89 13.63
CA THR A 56 19.59 4.22 14.16
C THR A 56 18.20 4.15 14.75
N VAL A 57 18.12 3.87 16.05
CA VAL A 57 16.95 4.17 16.88
C VAL A 57 16.85 5.69 16.94
N SER A 58 16.09 6.30 16.02
CA SER A 58 15.47 7.58 16.30
C SER A 58 14.13 7.28 16.94
N GLU A 59 13.94 7.66 18.20
CA GLU A 59 12.62 7.71 18.85
C GLU A 59 11.77 8.76 18.12
N ILE A 60 11.21 8.38 16.97
CA ILE A 60 10.22 9.19 16.30
C ILE A 60 8.94 9.01 17.11
N ASN A 61 8.48 10.06 17.78
CA ASN A 61 7.19 10.08 18.49
C ASN A 61 5.98 10.09 17.52
N TYR A 62 6.15 9.56 16.31
CA TYR A 62 5.12 9.50 15.28
C TYR A 62 4.17 8.33 15.56
N ASN A 63 2.87 8.60 15.56
CA ASN A 63 1.87 7.56 15.81
C ASN A 63 1.34 7.01 14.48
N GLU A 64 1.94 5.90 14.03
CA GLU A 64 1.58 5.24 12.77
C GLU A 64 0.11 4.80 12.72
N ASN A 65 -0.53 4.59 13.88
CA ASN A 65 -1.93 4.19 13.96
C ASN A 65 -2.90 5.28 13.45
N TYR A 66 -2.46 6.52 13.32
CA TYR A 66 -3.26 7.64 12.80
C TYR A 66 -2.91 7.99 11.35
N LEU A 67 -2.14 7.13 10.67
CA LEU A 67 -1.75 7.32 9.28
C LEU A 67 -2.93 7.26 8.32
N ASN A 68 -3.21 8.40 7.71
CA ASN A 68 -4.23 8.56 6.68
C ASN A 68 -3.54 8.92 5.37
N GLY A 69 -3.76 8.11 4.35
CA GLY A 69 -3.41 8.42 2.98
C GLY A 69 -4.27 9.57 2.47
N ALA A 70 -3.89 10.10 1.31
CA ALA A 70 -4.71 11.10 0.64
C ALA A 70 -6.02 10.50 0.09
N LEU A 71 -6.04 9.18 -0.15
CA LEU A 71 -7.23 8.38 -0.31
C LEU A 71 -7.21 7.32 0.79
N HIS A 72 -8.08 7.48 1.78
CA HIS A 72 -8.10 6.62 2.96
C HIS A 72 -9.38 5.80 2.98
N PHE A 73 -9.25 4.49 3.15
CA PHE A 73 -10.35 3.54 3.25
C PHE A 73 -10.40 2.92 4.64
N LEU A 74 -11.59 2.90 5.23
CA LEU A 74 -11.91 2.19 6.46
C LEU A 74 -12.71 0.93 6.08
N ILE A 75 -12.11 -0.26 6.20
CA ILE A 75 -12.77 -1.52 5.84
C ILE A 75 -13.36 -2.17 7.10
N ILE A 76 -14.68 -2.31 7.13
CA ILE A 76 -15.42 -2.90 8.25
C ILE A 76 -15.49 -4.41 8.10
N ASP A 77 -15.97 -4.84 6.93
CA ASP A 77 -16.17 -6.24 6.57
C ASP A 77 -16.17 -6.41 5.03
N GLU A 78 -16.52 -7.60 4.53
CA GLU A 78 -16.53 -7.91 3.10
C GLU A 78 -17.52 -7.07 2.28
N ASN A 79 -18.49 -6.42 2.92
CA ASN A 79 -19.58 -5.68 2.30
C ASN A 79 -19.50 -4.18 2.57
N ASN A 80 -19.02 -3.77 3.74
CA ASN A 80 -19.09 -2.40 4.23
C ASN A 80 -17.71 -1.76 4.39
N ALA A 81 -17.58 -0.55 3.85
CA ALA A 81 -16.41 0.28 4.04
C ALA A 81 -16.80 1.77 4.12
N TYR A 82 -15.84 2.60 4.47
CA TYR A 82 -15.91 4.04 4.30
C TYR A 82 -14.68 4.51 3.56
N TYR A 83 -14.77 5.70 2.97
CA TYR A 83 -13.61 6.37 2.40
C TYR A 83 -13.64 7.86 2.63
N VAL A 84 -12.47 8.48 2.54
CA VAL A 84 -12.31 9.93 2.49
C VAL A 84 -11.16 10.27 1.55
N ILE A 85 -11.34 11.34 0.78
CA ILE A 85 -10.31 11.93 -0.07
C ILE A 85 -9.88 13.24 0.58
N THR A 86 -8.60 13.35 0.94
CA THR A 86 -8.07 14.59 1.48
C THR A 86 -7.55 15.48 0.35
N PRO A 87 -7.79 16.80 0.39
CA PRO A 87 -7.34 17.70 -0.66
C PRO A 87 -5.82 17.80 -0.67
N LYS A 88 -5.18 17.10 -1.63
CA LYS A 88 -3.82 17.21 -2.24
C LYS A 88 -2.66 17.82 -1.44
N LYS A 89 -2.67 17.86 -0.11
CA LYS A 89 -1.44 18.05 0.67
C LYS A 89 -0.90 16.66 0.95
N SER A 90 -0.05 16.20 0.03
CA SER A 90 0.74 15.00 0.26
C SER A 90 1.46 15.17 1.60
N PHE A 91 1.13 14.32 2.57
CA PHE A 91 1.94 14.18 3.77
C PHE A 91 3.21 13.44 3.34
N VAL A 92 4.20 14.20 2.88
CA VAL A 92 5.54 13.70 2.67
C VAL A 92 6.11 13.42 4.06
N PHE A 93 6.39 12.15 4.34
CA PHE A 93 7.26 11.76 5.44
C PHE A 93 8.60 12.46 5.24
N ILE A 94 8.95 13.38 6.16
CA ILE A 94 10.25 14.03 6.19
C ILE A 94 11.27 12.99 6.65
N TYR A 95 11.79 12.19 5.72
CA TYR A 95 13.03 11.44 5.92
C TYR A 95 14.17 12.21 5.25
N GLY A 96 14.99 12.87 6.06
CA GLY A 96 16.14 13.66 5.61
C GLY A 96 16.14 15.08 6.19
N ASN A 97 17.02 15.29 7.17
CA ASN A 97 17.41 16.54 7.84
C ASN A 97 16.48 17.22 8.88
N GLU A 98 16.89 17.01 10.14
CA GLU A 98 17.18 17.98 11.21
C GLU A 98 16.08 18.63 12.06
N ASN A 99 14.79 18.54 11.71
CA ASN A 99 13.74 18.88 12.69
C ASN A 99 13.19 17.62 13.34
N LYS A 100 13.64 17.34 14.57
CA LYS A 100 13.10 16.25 15.41
C LYS A 100 11.58 16.40 15.49
N PHE A 101 10.83 15.43 14.96
CA PHE A 101 9.38 15.38 15.05
C PHE A 101 8.97 15.41 16.54
N SER A 102 8.38 16.52 16.97
CA SER A 102 8.12 16.74 18.39
C SER A 102 6.86 16.01 18.85
N LYS A 103 6.70 15.86 20.17
CA LYS A 103 5.43 15.39 20.77
C LYS A 103 4.25 16.27 20.33
N LYS A 104 4.45 17.59 20.18
CA LYS A 104 3.43 18.52 19.71
C LYS A 104 3.03 18.23 18.26
N ASP A 105 3.99 17.90 17.41
CA ASP A 105 3.73 17.54 16.01
C ASP A 105 2.92 16.25 15.92
N SER A 106 3.21 15.28 16.80
CA SER A 106 2.44 14.03 16.92
C SER A 106 0.98 14.28 17.33
N LEU A 107 0.75 15.13 18.34
CA LEU A 107 -0.60 15.49 18.76
C LEU A 107 -1.36 16.23 17.67
N ASN A 108 -0.70 17.21 17.02
CA ASN A 108 -1.29 17.93 15.88
C ASN A 108 -1.64 16.99 14.73
N TYR A 109 -0.81 15.97 14.49
CA TYR A 109 -1.07 14.96 13.48
C TYR A 109 -2.31 14.11 13.81
N ILE A 110 -2.44 13.67 15.06
CA ILE A 110 -3.60 12.93 15.55
C ILE A 110 -4.87 13.77 15.38
N GLU A 111 -4.87 15.04 15.76
CA GLU A 111 -6.05 15.91 15.63
C GLU A 111 -6.44 16.12 14.16
N LYS A 112 -5.47 16.38 13.27
CA LYS A 112 -5.74 16.44 11.81
C LYS A 112 -6.29 15.14 11.25
N SER A 113 -5.76 14.01 11.71
CA SER A 113 -6.27 12.68 11.33
C SER A 113 -7.74 12.55 11.73
N LYS A 114 -8.13 12.94 12.94
CA LYS A 114 -9.54 12.94 13.39
C LYS A 114 -10.43 13.85 12.55
N GLU A 115 -9.97 15.06 12.21
CA GLU A 115 -10.70 15.99 11.32
C GLU A 115 -10.98 15.37 9.94
N ILE A 116 -10.00 14.66 9.37
CA ILE A 116 -10.17 13.92 8.11
C ILE A 116 -11.24 12.83 8.29
N ILE A 117 -11.17 12.05 9.37
CA ILE A 117 -12.10 10.95 9.65
C ILE A 117 -13.54 11.45 9.88
N ASN A 118 -13.75 12.70 10.28
CA ASN A 118 -15.10 13.26 10.39
C ASN A 118 -15.83 13.43 9.05
N ASN A 119 -15.12 13.38 7.93
CA ASN A 119 -15.67 13.57 6.58
C ASN A 119 -15.76 12.25 5.78
N ILE A 120 -15.79 11.11 6.46
CA ILE A 120 -15.89 9.81 5.79
C ILE A 120 -17.26 9.62 5.13
N THR A 121 -17.25 8.95 3.98
CA THR A 121 -18.44 8.56 3.23
C THR A 121 -18.55 7.03 3.22
N GLN A 122 -19.73 6.51 3.56
CA GLN A 122 -19.98 5.07 3.52
C GLN A 122 -20.08 4.58 2.08
N ILE A 123 -19.49 3.41 1.81
CA ILE A 123 -19.47 2.73 0.52
C ILE A 123 -19.57 1.22 0.74
N LYS A 124 -19.83 0.48 -0.32
CA LYS A 124 -19.59 -0.97 -0.33
C LYS A 124 -18.11 -1.25 -0.51
N THR A 125 -17.61 -2.30 0.14
CA THR A 125 -16.21 -2.75 -0.04
C THR A 125 -15.89 -3.05 -1.52
N SER A 126 -16.87 -3.54 -2.29
CA SER A 126 -16.73 -3.79 -3.72
C SER A 126 -16.53 -2.52 -4.58
N GLU A 127 -16.90 -1.34 -4.08
CA GLU A 127 -16.77 -0.06 -4.80
C GLU A 127 -15.35 0.52 -4.74
N ILE A 128 -14.48 0.01 -3.85
CA ILE A 128 -13.11 0.49 -3.66
C ILE A 128 -12.33 0.51 -4.97
N THR A 129 -12.41 -0.55 -5.78
CA THR A 129 -11.70 -0.64 -7.08
C THR A 129 -12.16 0.42 -8.08
N GLN A 130 -13.45 0.75 -8.08
CA GLN A 130 -14.00 1.82 -8.91
C GLN A 130 -13.49 3.20 -8.46
N ILE A 131 -13.45 3.45 -7.15
CA ILE A 131 -12.91 4.71 -6.60
C ILE A 131 -11.42 4.84 -6.94
N LEU A 132 -10.65 3.76 -6.82
CA LEU A 132 -9.24 3.72 -7.24
C LEU A 132 -9.09 4.02 -8.73
N LYS A 133 -9.96 3.45 -9.59
CA LYS A 133 -9.99 3.72 -11.03
C LYS A 133 -10.24 5.19 -11.34
N GLN A 134 -11.23 5.79 -10.69
CA GLN A 134 -11.59 7.20 -10.86
C GLN A 134 -10.46 8.15 -10.45
N ASN A 135 -9.66 7.76 -9.45
CA ASN A 135 -8.54 8.55 -8.94
C ASN A 135 -7.18 8.16 -9.53
N ARG A 136 -7.13 7.25 -10.51
CA ARG A 136 -5.90 6.64 -11.03
C ARG A 136 -4.84 7.65 -11.45
N HIS A 137 -5.25 8.72 -12.14
CA HIS A 137 -4.32 9.77 -12.59
C HIS A 137 -3.61 10.45 -11.42
N ALA A 138 -4.34 10.77 -10.35
CA ALA A 138 -3.77 11.40 -9.15
C ALA A 138 -2.88 10.43 -8.35
N ILE A 139 -3.24 9.15 -8.33
CA ILE A 139 -2.49 8.07 -7.66
C ILE A 139 -1.14 7.84 -8.35
N LEU A 140 -1.13 7.66 -9.66
CA LEU A 140 0.10 7.36 -10.42
C LEU A 140 0.96 8.59 -10.65
N ASN A 141 0.32 9.75 -10.79
CA ASN A 141 0.96 11.05 -10.87
C ASN A 141 2.14 11.11 -11.86
N THR A 142 1.87 10.77 -13.12
CA THR A 142 2.87 10.65 -14.19
C THR A 142 3.47 11.98 -14.65
N GLU A 143 3.04 13.11 -14.09
CA GLU A 143 3.36 14.48 -14.53
C GLU A 143 4.21 15.27 -13.50
N ASN A 144 5.12 14.61 -12.77
CA ASN A 144 6.12 15.22 -11.88
C ASN A 144 5.59 15.86 -10.57
N ARG A 145 4.53 15.33 -9.96
CA ARG A 145 4.10 15.71 -8.60
C ARG A 145 4.16 14.49 -7.65
N ILE A 146 4.04 14.73 -6.34
CA ILE A 146 4.09 13.65 -5.33
C ILE A 146 2.84 12.74 -5.49
N PRO A 147 2.99 11.42 -5.69
CA PRO A 147 1.85 10.52 -5.89
C PRO A 147 0.89 10.53 -4.70
N LEU A 148 -0.40 10.34 -5.00
CA LEU A 148 -1.43 10.27 -3.97
C LEU A 148 -1.30 8.93 -3.24
N ASN A 149 -0.87 8.97 -1.97
CA ASN A 149 -0.73 7.78 -1.13
C ASN A 149 -2.11 7.23 -0.72
N ILE A 150 -2.28 5.92 -0.80
CA ILE A 150 -3.50 5.21 -0.45
C ILE A 150 -3.30 4.52 0.91
N SER A 151 -4.26 4.59 1.81
CA SER A 151 -4.19 3.76 3.01
C SER A 151 -5.48 3.05 3.34
N PHE A 152 -5.34 1.85 3.88
CA PHE A 152 -6.42 0.98 4.32
C PHE A 152 -6.30 0.78 5.83
N ALA A 153 -7.39 1.03 6.57
CA ALA A 153 -7.50 0.66 7.97
C ALA A 153 -8.63 -0.37 8.13
N LEU A 154 -8.30 -1.56 8.64
CA LEU A 154 -9.26 -2.62 8.87
C LEU A 154 -9.76 -2.59 10.31
N LYS A 155 -11.07 -2.76 10.51
CA LYS A 155 -11.69 -2.82 11.85
C LYS A 155 -11.16 -4.02 12.64
N ASN A 156 -11.06 -5.16 11.98
CA ASN A 156 -10.53 -6.41 12.54
C ASN A 156 -9.14 -6.71 11.97
N ASP A 157 -8.36 -7.55 12.67
CA ASP A 157 -7.06 -7.99 12.14
C ASP A 157 -7.24 -8.79 10.84
N SER A 158 -8.31 -9.57 10.74
CA SER A 158 -8.61 -10.42 9.59
C SER A 158 -9.80 -9.93 8.77
N LEU A 159 -9.72 -10.16 7.46
CA LEU A 159 -10.81 -10.01 6.51
C LEU A 159 -10.95 -11.30 5.71
N ARG A 160 -12.13 -11.92 5.79
CA ARG A 160 -12.45 -13.12 5.03
C ARG A 160 -12.80 -12.77 3.58
N GLY A 161 -12.61 -13.73 2.69
CA GLY A 161 -12.93 -13.58 1.28
C GLY A 161 -11.77 -12.99 0.49
N SER A 162 -12.02 -12.77 -0.80
CA SER A 162 -10.99 -12.31 -1.74
C SER A 162 -10.92 -10.80 -1.92
N GLN A 163 -11.82 -10.04 -1.30
CA GLN A 163 -11.96 -8.62 -1.51
C GLN A 163 -10.63 -7.87 -1.36
N MET A 164 -9.89 -8.10 -0.27
CA MET A 164 -8.60 -7.42 -0.08
C MET A 164 -7.55 -7.86 -1.09
N HIS A 165 -7.50 -9.17 -1.41
CA HIS A 165 -6.63 -9.68 -2.46
C HIS A 165 -6.96 -9.03 -3.80
N ASP A 166 -8.24 -8.90 -4.16
CA ASP A 166 -8.70 -8.37 -5.44
C ASP A 166 -8.44 -6.87 -5.56
N ILE A 167 -8.65 -6.10 -4.48
CA ILE A 167 -8.29 -4.68 -4.39
C ILE A 167 -6.80 -4.49 -4.62
N ILE A 168 -5.96 -5.23 -3.92
CA ILE A 168 -4.51 -5.04 -3.97
C ILE A 168 -3.93 -5.60 -5.28
N SER A 169 -4.47 -6.72 -5.78
CA SER A 169 -4.18 -7.21 -7.14
C SER A 169 -4.48 -6.15 -8.18
N TYR A 170 -5.66 -5.51 -8.09
CA TYR A 170 -6.02 -4.43 -8.99
C TYR A 170 -5.02 -3.27 -8.91
N MET A 171 -4.68 -2.84 -7.69
CA MET A 171 -3.72 -1.75 -7.47
C MET A 171 -2.34 -2.06 -8.08
N GLU A 172 -1.74 -3.19 -7.70
CA GLU A 172 -0.40 -3.57 -8.15
C GLU A 172 -0.33 -3.79 -9.66
N ASN A 173 -1.34 -4.46 -10.25
CA ASN A 173 -1.43 -4.67 -11.70
C ASN A 173 -1.63 -3.35 -12.48
N ASN A 174 -2.08 -2.29 -11.82
CA ASN A 174 -2.25 -0.96 -12.40
C ASN A 174 -1.15 0.03 -12.00
N GLY A 175 -0.06 -0.43 -11.37
CA GLY A 175 1.09 0.40 -10.99
C GLY A 175 0.91 1.22 -9.71
N MET A 176 -0.19 1.03 -8.97
CA MET A 176 -0.50 1.75 -7.73
C MET A 176 0.20 1.08 -6.53
N LYS A 177 1.54 1.18 -6.48
CA LYS A 177 2.36 0.42 -5.53
C LYS A 177 2.57 1.09 -4.16
N SER A 178 2.19 2.37 -4.02
CA SER A 178 2.34 3.11 -2.77
C SER A 178 1.05 3.04 -1.96
N TYR A 179 0.99 2.09 -1.04
CA TYR A 179 -0.11 1.98 -0.09
C TYR A 179 0.33 1.46 1.27
N THR A 180 -0.45 1.80 2.30
CA THR A 180 -0.26 1.26 3.65
C THR A 180 -1.52 0.54 4.11
N ILE A 181 -1.34 -0.53 4.88
CA ILE A 181 -2.45 -1.27 5.49
C ILE A 181 -2.17 -1.33 6.99
N ARG A 182 -3.17 -1.01 7.81
CA ARG A 182 -3.09 -1.10 9.26
C ARG A 182 -4.44 -1.49 9.85
N ARG A 183 -4.49 -1.66 11.16
CA ARG A 183 -5.76 -1.72 11.90
C ARG A 183 -6.29 -0.31 12.18
N MET A 184 -7.61 -0.21 12.35
CA MET A 184 -8.24 1.02 12.79
C MET A 184 -7.73 1.44 14.16
N ASN A 185 -7.52 2.75 14.34
CA ASN A 185 -7.32 3.31 15.67
C ASN A 185 -8.67 3.46 16.40
N GLN A 186 -8.61 3.76 17.69
CA GLN A 186 -9.82 3.86 18.52
C GLN A 186 -10.82 4.91 18.03
N TYR A 187 -10.37 5.99 17.39
CA TYR A 187 -11.25 7.03 16.88
C TYR A 187 -12.01 6.57 15.65
N GLU A 188 -11.32 5.92 14.72
CA GLU A 188 -11.92 5.31 13.53
C GLU A 188 -12.94 4.23 13.88
N THR A 189 -12.60 3.35 14.84
CA THR A 189 -13.52 2.32 15.31
C THR A 189 -14.83 2.94 15.82
N LYS A 190 -14.75 3.94 16.70
CA LYS A 190 -15.93 4.65 17.23
C LYS A 190 -16.73 5.36 16.15
N LYS A 191 -16.07 5.85 15.09
CA LYS A 191 -16.74 6.58 14.01
C LYS A 191 -17.44 5.65 13.02
N THR A 192 -17.16 4.36 13.09
CA THR A 192 -17.66 3.31 12.21
C THR A 192 -18.37 2.17 12.98
N GLU A 193 -18.85 2.51 14.18
CA GLU A 193 -19.80 1.71 14.97
C GLU A 193 -21.23 1.92 14.50
#